data_AF-V5IR92-F1
#
_entry.id   AF-V5IR92-F1
#
_cell.length_a   1.000
_cell.length_b   1.000
_cell.length_c   1.000
_cell.angle_alpha   90.00
_cell.angle_beta   90.00
_cell.angle_gamma   90.00
#
_symmetry.space_group_name_H-M   'P 1'
#
loop_
_entity.id
_entity.type
_entity.pdbx_description
1 polymer ?
#
loop_
_entity_poly.entity_id
_entity_poly.type
_entity_poly.pdbx_seq_one_letter_code
_entity_poly.pdbx_strand_id
1 'polypeptide(L)'
;MSSTTATTTTTTTHNNMTDEELDRDWKPNGRRPQSTIARNFSQELMDIFRIDKDITDLDDQVDKRSVSANANAKASATIDIDLDTRKQEVDKKTSELEALEARIREMEEKLKNGDRERGH
;
A
#
# COMPACT_ATOMS: atom_id res chain seq x y z
N MET A 1 5.33 52.51 -5.97
CA MET A 1 4.86 51.12 -5.78
C MET A 1 3.35 51.14 -5.71
N SER A 2 2.73 50.10 -6.28
CA SER A 2 1.31 49.71 -6.15
C SER A 2 0.28 50.42 -7.03
N SER A 3 -0.47 49.60 -7.79
CA SER A 3 -1.86 49.84 -8.20
C SER A 3 -2.54 48.45 -8.24
N THR A 4 -3.33 48.07 -7.23
CA THR A 4 -4.77 48.33 -7.05
C THR A 4 -5.66 47.38 -7.86
N THR A 5 -6.39 46.54 -7.13
CA THR A 5 -7.49 45.66 -7.56
C THR A 5 -8.63 46.45 -8.22
N ALA A 6 -9.22 45.94 -9.29
CA ALA A 6 -10.49 46.44 -9.82
C ALA A 6 -11.43 45.27 -10.13
N THR A 7 -12.35 45.05 -9.19
CA THR A 7 -13.63 44.38 -9.42
C THR A 7 -14.45 45.28 -10.33
N THR A 8 -14.61 44.91 -11.60
CA THR A 8 -15.41 45.69 -12.55
C THR A 8 -16.81 45.11 -12.60
N THR A 9 -17.68 45.59 -11.73
CA THR A 9 -19.13 45.46 -11.87
C THR A 9 -19.60 46.47 -12.90
N THR A 10 -19.63 46.09 -14.18
CA THR A 10 -20.19 46.91 -15.26
C THR A 10 -21.69 46.67 -15.37
N THR A 11 -22.47 47.47 -14.63
CA THR A 11 -23.93 47.58 -14.82
C THR A 11 -24.20 48.38 -16.09
N THR A 12 -24.37 47.69 -17.21
CA THR A 12 -24.73 48.30 -18.50
C THR A 12 -26.20 48.03 -18.80
N THR A 13 -27.06 49.02 -18.49
CA THR A 13 -28.50 48.99 -18.76
C THR A 13 -28.78 49.03 -20.26
N HIS A 14 -29.10 47.87 -20.85
CA HIS A 14 -29.73 47.76 -22.17
C HIS A 14 -31.05 46.99 -22.03
N ASN A 15 -32.17 47.71 -22.09
CA ASN A 15 -33.54 47.19 -22.22
C ASN A 15 -33.94 46.03 -21.29
N ASN A 16 -34.49 46.41 -20.12
CA ASN A 16 -35.51 45.69 -19.34
C ASN A 16 -35.25 44.29 -18.72
N MET A 17 -34.03 43.75 -18.69
CA MET A 17 -33.69 42.65 -17.76
C MET A 17 -32.29 42.86 -17.18
N THR A 18 -32.13 42.62 -15.89
CA THR A 18 -30.81 42.60 -15.23
C THR A 18 -30.02 41.37 -15.66
N ASP A 19 -28.70 41.44 -15.63
CA ASP A 19 -27.80 40.32 -15.96
C ASP A 19 -28.10 39.09 -15.08
N GLU A 20 -28.39 39.32 -13.79
CA GLU A 20 -28.81 38.25 -12.89
C GLU A 20 -30.19 37.66 -13.22
N GLU A 21 -31.07 38.39 -13.91
CA GLU A 21 -32.35 37.85 -14.42
C GLU A 21 -32.15 37.10 -15.74
N LEU A 22 -31.27 37.60 -16.62
CA LEU A 22 -30.89 36.94 -17.87
C LEU A 22 -30.25 35.56 -17.63
N ASP A 23 -29.40 35.46 -16.61
CA ASP A 23 -28.77 34.20 -16.20
C ASP A 23 -29.76 33.24 -15.53
N ARG A 24 -30.72 33.76 -14.75
CA ARG A 24 -31.75 32.95 -14.08
C ARG A 24 -32.74 32.32 -15.06
N ASP A 25 -33.12 33.05 -16.10
CA ASP A 25 -34.10 32.59 -17.10
C ASP A 25 -33.45 31.91 -18.32
N TRP A 26 -32.14 31.67 -18.26
CA TRP A 26 -31.43 30.99 -19.32
C TRP A 26 -31.95 29.56 -19.53
N LYS A 27 -32.54 29.31 -20.70
CA LYS A 27 -32.91 27.99 -21.20
C LYS A 27 -32.16 27.72 -22.50
N PRO A 28 -31.58 26.51 -22.70
CA PRO A 28 -30.94 26.15 -23.96
C PRO A 28 -31.96 26.22 -25.12
N ASN A 29 -32.00 27.35 -25.83
CA ASN A 29 -32.89 27.52 -26.98
C ASN A 29 -32.26 26.82 -28.19
N GLY A 30 -32.93 25.81 -28.73
CA GLY A 30 -32.45 24.86 -29.77
C GLY A 30 -32.04 25.45 -31.13
N ARG A 31 -31.82 26.78 -31.23
CA ARG A 31 -31.31 27.47 -32.43
C ARG A 31 -29.83 27.84 -32.32
N ARG A 32 -29.21 27.72 -31.13
CA ARG A 32 -27.76 27.91 -30.96
C ARG A 32 -27.08 26.54 -30.97
N PRO A 33 -26.31 26.19 -32.02
CA PRO A 33 -25.54 24.96 -32.00
C PRO A 33 -24.56 24.99 -30.81
N GLN A 34 -24.53 23.91 -30.03
CA GLN A 34 -23.57 23.72 -28.95
C GLN A 34 -22.16 23.89 -29.53
N SER A 35 -21.35 24.78 -28.96
CA SER A 35 -20.03 25.09 -29.52
C SER A 35 -19.16 23.83 -29.51
N THR A 36 -18.32 23.65 -30.53
CA THR A 36 -17.38 22.51 -30.59
C THR A 36 -16.53 22.42 -29.32
N ILE A 37 -16.14 23.58 -28.77
CA ILE A 37 -15.39 23.68 -27.51
C ILE A 37 -16.22 23.15 -26.34
N ALA A 38 -17.48 23.54 -26.19
CA ALA A 38 -18.29 23.10 -25.07
C ALA A 38 -18.67 21.62 -25.18
N ARG A 39 -18.77 21.07 -26.39
CA ARG A 39 -18.91 19.63 -26.63
C ARG A 39 -17.66 18.87 -26.19
N ASN A 40 -16.48 19.30 -26.63
CA ASN A 40 -15.21 18.67 -26.25
C ASN A 40 -14.99 18.76 -24.73
N PHE A 41 -15.24 19.94 -24.16
CA PHE A 41 -15.15 20.16 -22.71
C PHE A 41 -16.13 19.27 -21.94
N SER A 42 -17.38 19.13 -22.40
CA SER A 42 -18.35 18.24 -21.75
C SER A 42 -17.96 16.76 -21.84
N GLN A 43 -17.34 16.34 -22.94
CA GLN A 43 -16.82 14.97 -23.09
C GLN A 43 -15.63 14.72 -22.16
N GLU A 44 -14.74 15.70 -22.03
CA GLU A 44 -13.59 15.63 -21.15
C GLU A 44 -14.03 15.56 -19.68
N LEU A 45 -15.08 16.31 -19.28
CA LEU A 45 -15.66 16.19 -17.94
C LEU A 45 -16.33 14.84 -17.70
N MET A 46 -17.04 14.29 -18.70
CA MET A 46 -17.60 12.93 -18.60
C MET A 46 -16.52 11.86 -18.45
N ASP A 47 -15.32 12.09 -19.00
CA ASP A 47 -14.19 11.17 -18.89
C ASP A 47 -13.41 11.36 -17.57
N ILE A 48 -13.19 12.61 -17.14
CA ILE A 48 -12.55 12.94 -15.85
C ILE A 48 -13.40 12.47 -14.66
N PHE A 49 -14.73 12.62 -14.73
CA PHE A 49 -15.65 12.23 -13.66
C PHE A 49 -16.32 10.88 -13.94
N ARG A 50 -15.69 9.99 -14.70
CA ARG A 50 -16.20 8.64 -14.99
C ARG A 50 -16.04 7.69 -13.79
N ILE A 51 -16.59 8.14 -12.67
CA ILE A 51 -16.46 7.56 -11.34
C ILE A 51 -17.02 6.14 -11.28
N ASP A 52 -18.05 5.83 -12.07
CA ASP A 52 -18.71 4.51 -12.02
C ASP A 52 -17.80 3.35 -12.47
N LYS A 53 -16.87 3.61 -13.40
CA LYS A 53 -15.93 2.59 -13.87
C LYS A 53 -14.75 2.43 -12.90
N ASP A 54 -14.25 3.55 -12.38
CA ASP A 54 -13.08 3.54 -11.51
C ASP A 54 -13.42 3.03 -10.11
N ILE A 55 -14.63 3.28 -9.58
CA ILE A 55 -15.04 2.76 -8.27
C ILE A 55 -15.13 1.22 -8.28
N THR A 56 -15.71 0.63 -9.33
CA THR A 56 -15.81 -0.84 -9.42
C THR A 56 -14.44 -1.48 -9.55
N ASP A 57 -13.54 -0.88 -10.34
CA ASP A 57 -12.17 -1.38 -10.51
C ASP A 57 -11.34 -1.21 -9.22
N LEU A 58 -11.56 -0.13 -8.46
CA LEU A 58 -10.92 0.11 -7.17
C LEU A 58 -11.38 -0.87 -6.09
N ASP A 59 -12.67 -1.18 -6.00
CA ASP A 59 -13.21 -2.14 -5.02
C ASP A 59 -12.62 -3.54 -5.24
N ASP A 60 -12.63 -3.99 -6.50
CA ASP A 60 -12.00 -5.21 -6.97
C ASP A 60 -10.50 -5.29 -6.60
N GLN A 61 -9.78 -4.17 -6.76
CA GLN A 61 -8.36 -4.08 -6.45
C GLN A 61 -8.09 -4.12 -4.94
N VAL A 62 -8.94 -3.47 -4.14
CA VAL A 62 -8.87 -3.52 -2.68
C VAL A 62 -9.13 -4.94 -2.17
N ASP A 63 -10.14 -5.62 -2.70
CA ASP A 63 -10.46 -7.01 -2.34
C ASP A 63 -9.29 -7.95 -2.66
N LYS A 64 -8.75 -7.89 -3.89
CA LYS A 64 -7.57 -8.68 -4.30
C LYS A 64 -6.37 -8.43 -3.37
N ARG A 65 -6.15 -7.16 -3.00
CA ARG A 65 -5.05 -6.77 -2.10
C ARG A 65 -5.28 -7.25 -0.67
N SER A 66 -6.51 -7.19 -0.16
CA SER A 66 -6.87 -7.64 1.19
C SER A 66 -6.65 -9.15 1.35
N VAL A 67 -7.08 -9.94 0.36
CA VAL A 67 -6.89 -11.39 0.32
C VAL A 67 -5.39 -11.73 0.32
N SER A 68 -4.61 -11.03 -0.51
CA SER A 68 -3.17 -11.24 -0.62
C SER A 68 -2.42 -10.85 0.66
N ALA A 69 -2.80 -9.74 1.30
CA ALA A 69 -2.23 -9.31 2.58
C ALA A 69 -2.51 -10.32 3.70
N ASN A 70 -3.73 -10.85 3.78
CA ASN A 70 -4.10 -11.87 4.77
C ASN A 70 -3.37 -13.20 4.55
N ALA A 71 -3.23 -13.64 3.29
CA ALA A 71 -2.45 -14.83 2.95
C ALA A 71 -0.97 -14.69 3.38
N ASN A 72 -0.38 -13.52 3.16
CA ASN A 72 0.98 -13.22 3.58
C ASN A 72 1.12 -13.23 5.11
N ALA A 73 0.18 -12.60 5.84
CA ALA A 73 0.18 -12.60 7.30
C ALA A 73 0.13 -14.03 7.88
N LYS A 74 -0.70 -14.91 7.29
CA LYS A 74 -0.77 -16.32 7.67
C LYS A 74 0.54 -17.07 7.39
N ALA A 75 1.18 -16.83 6.25
CA ALA A 75 2.46 -17.44 5.91
C ALA A 75 3.58 -17.01 6.88
N SER A 76 3.63 -15.73 7.24
CA SER A 76 4.59 -15.19 8.22
C SER A 76 4.44 -15.89 9.57
N ALA A 77 3.22 -16.02 10.09
CA ALA A 77 2.97 -16.64 11.38
C ALA A 77 3.44 -18.12 11.43
N THR A 78 3.27 -18.86 10.33
CA THR A 78 3.76 -20.25 10.24
C THR A 78 5.30 -20.31 10.22
N ILE A 79 5.95 -19.42 9.48
CA ILE A 79 7.42 -19.35 9.39
C ILE A 79 8.04 -19.08 10.76
N ASP A 80 7.43 -18.19 11.55
CA ASP A 80 7.92 -17.85 12.89
C ASP A 80 7.85 -19.06 13.83
N ILE A 81 6.77 -19.83 13.81
CA ILE A 81 6.61 -21.06 14.59
C ILE A 81 7.66 -22.12 14.19
N ASP A 82 7.88 -22.29 12.88
CA ASP A 82 8.87 -23.24 12.36
C ASP A 82 10.31 -22.82 12.73
N LEU A 83 10.59 -21.52 12.77
CA LEU A 83 11.89 -20.98 13.16
C LEU A 83 12.20 -21.28 14.62
N ASP A 84 11.25 -21.03 15.52
CA ASP A 84 11.43 -21.30 16.95
C ASP A 84 11.56 -22.80 17.23
N THR A 85 10.81 -23.63 16.52
CA THR A 85 10.94 -25.09 16.60
C THR A 85 12.35 -25.55 16.20
N ARG A 86 12.89 -25.03 15.09
CA ARG A 86 14.25 -25.37 14.64
C ARG A 86 15.33 -24.86 15.58
N LYS A 87 15.17 -23.69 16.18
CA LYS A 87 16.11 -23.17 17.19
C LYS A 87 16.20 -24.12 18.38
N GLN A 88 15.05 -24.55 18.92
CA GLN A 88 15.01 -25.50 20.03
C GLN A 88 15.72 -26.82 19.67
N GLU A 89 15.53 -27.31 18.44
CA GLU A 89 16.21 -28.52 17.97
C GLU A 89 17.73 -28.33 17.87
N VAL A 90 18.20 -27.18 17.39
CA VAL A 90 19.62 -26.83 17.33
C VAL A 90 20.23 -26.73 18.72
N ASP A 91 19.55 -26.07 19.66
CA ASP A 91 20.02 -25.93 21.05
C ASP A 91 20.13 -27.30 21.73
N LYS A 92 19.15 -28.17 21.51
CA LYS A 92 19.17 -29.55 21.98
C LYS A 92 20.37 -30.32 21.41
N LYS A 93 20.58 -30.28 20.09
CA LYS A 93 21.71 -30.96 19.44
C LYS A 93 23.05 -30.41 19.91
N THR A 94 23.14 -29.11 20.17
CA THR A 94 24.35 -28.47 20.69
C THR A 94 24.68 -28.99 22.08
N SER A 95 23.67 -29.10 22.95
CA SER A 95 23.82 -29.67 24.30
C SER A 95 24.25 -31.15 24.25
N GLU A 96 23.68 -31.93 23.34
CA GLU A 96 24.06 -33.33 23.14
C GLU A 96 25.51 -33.49 22.65
N LEU A 97 25.95 -32.63 21.72
CA LEU A 97 27.34 -32.61 21.24
C LEU A 97 28.32 -32.24 22.36
N GLU A 98 28.00 -31.22 23.16
CA GLU A 98 28.84 -30.82 24.30
C GLU A 98 29.01 -31.97 25.32
N ALA A 99 27.92 -32.69 25.62
CA ALA A 99 27.97 -33.85 26.50
C ALA A 99 28.83 -34.99 25.93
N LEU A 100 28.77 -35.22 24.62
CA LEU A 100 29.60 -36.21 23.93
C LEU A 100 31.08 -35.80 23.93
N GLU A 101 31.38 -34.53 23.66
CA GLU A 101 32.74 -34.00 23.70
C GLU A 101 33.36 -34.10 25.11
N ALA A 102 32.58 -33.77 26.14
CA ALA A 102 33.02 -33.91 27.53
C ALA A 102 33.36 -35.37 27.87
N ARG A 103 32.52 -36.31 27.42
CA ARG A 103 32.73 -37.74 27.63
C ARG A 103 33.95 -38.27 26.88
N ILE A 104 34.16 -37.85 25.64
CA ILE A 104 35.34 -38.22 24.86
C ILE A 104 36.60 -37.69 25.55
N ARG A 105 36.60 -36.42 25.99
CA ARG A 105 37.72 -35.82 26.73
C ARG A 105 38.07 -36.59 28.00
N GLU A 106 37.07 -37.01 28.79
CA GLU A 106 37.30 -37.84 29.97
C GLU A 106 37.95 -39.19 29.62
N MET A 107 37.47 -39.85 28.56
CA MET A 107 38.03 -41.13 28.11
C MET A 107 39.46 -40.98 27.60
N GLU A 108 39.76 -39.91 26.87
CA GLU A 108 41.11 -39.59 26.40
C GLU A 108 42.09 -39.36 27.56
N GLU A 109 41.67 -38.64 28.60
CA GLU A 109 42.49 -38.46 29.81
C GLU A 109 42.78 -39.79 30.53
N LYS A 110 41.76 -40.65 30.65
CA LYS A 110 41.91 -41.98 31.29
C LYS A 110 42.87 -42.87 30.51
N LEU A 111 42.79 -42.87 29.18
CA LEU A 111 43.73 -43.58 28.30
C LEU A 111 45.15 -43.04 28.48
N LYS A 112 45.32 -41.71 28.42
CA LYS A 112 46.63 -41.07 28.59
C LYS A 112 47.26 -41.33 29.95
N ASN A 113 46.46 -41.40 31.02
CA ASN A 113 46.94 -41.75 32.36
C ASN A 113 47.30 -43.24 32.44
N GLY A 114 46.47 -44.13 31.90
CA GLY A 114 46.75 -45.57 31.84
C GLY A 114 47.98 -45.94 31.00
N ASP A 115 48.29 -45.18 29.95
CA ASP A 115 49.52 -45.36 29.17
C ASP A 115 50.77 -44.86 29.92
N ARG A 116 50.64 -43.78 30.71
CA ARG A 116 51.74 -43.31 31.57
C ARG A 116 52.03 -44.29 32.72
N GLU A 117 51.02 -44.87 33.33
CA GLU A 117 51.18 -45.83 34.45
C GLU A 117 51.77 -47.19 34.00
N ARG A 118 51.55 -47.60 32.74
CA ARG A 118 52.09 -48.85 32.17
C ARG A 118 53.50 -48.70 31.55
N GLY A 119 54.00 -47.47 31.42
CA GLY A 119 55.32 -47.16 30.86
C GLY A 119 56.45 -47.03 31.89
N HIS A 120 56.19 -47.38 33.16
CA HIS A 120 57.17 -47.42 34.25
C HIS A 120 57.65 -48.84 34.57
#